data_AF-A0A819JAN1-F1
#
_entry.id   AF-A0A819JAN1-F1
#
_cell.length_a   1.000
_cell.length_b   1.000
_cell.length_c   1.000
_cell.angle_alpha   90.00
_cell.angle_beta   90.00
_cell.angle_gamma   90.00
#
_symmetry.space_group_name_H-M   'P 1'
#
loop_
_entity.id
_entity.type
_entity.pdbx_description
1 polymer ?
#
loop_
_entity_poly.entity_id
_entity_poly.type
_entity_poly.pdbx_seq_one_letter_code
_entity_poly.pdbx_strand_id
1 'polypeptide(L)'
;MYRWYIPVLFILLSIIVDIDGRQQSKIRPSMPFKLSHLTSNQRGNRQSTEVQQMNPCNGTYIRTNGTTCGLKEIIIGRCYQYQYTNRGPYFNYQTNTKDCTELYEAFERAVRYKPFCEINMSTYEEYFKLTLKDIKPIDRGMFWSGTNMIAHIYSNNGHNYITLEDTLAAVMLNQLTWCGKANDSIGFDYVNCPGACEENPWSDVAFWGLASKTFAELVTGEVHVVLNGSRDVTDVAFRTDSFFAKFELPNFRRDQQFNVIRVNVLLLHSPDIPIREKCGEKSLLILEDLVRQRGFDYTCEDDPDALLMIMCGNEYNARECQVARRILRQEWDAKLFGQSLQNQPELFLLIFVLFIVMLCAALLT
;
A
#
# COMPACT_ATOMS: atom_id res chain seq x y z
N MET A 1 -9.52 -2.11 -74.93
CA MET A 1 -10.99 -2.26 -74.79
C MET A 1 -11.24 -3.48 -73.91
N TYR A 2 -11.92 -3.25 -72.77
CA TYR A 2 -12.61 -4.14 -71.81
C TYR A 2 -12.66 -5.65 -72.11
N ARG A 3 -12.51 -6.60 -71.18
CA ARG A 3 -13.12 -6.83 -69.84
C ARG A 3 -12.42 -8.13 -69.35
N TRP A 4 -11.92 -8.33 -68.14
CA TRP A 4 -12.63 -8.61 -66.89
C TRP A 4 -11.62 -8.48 -65.72
N TYR A 5 -11.96 -7.64 -64.74
CA TYR A 5 -11.27 -7.46 -63.45
C TYR A 5 -12.29 -7.76 -62.33
N ILE A 6 -11.82 -8.08 -61.12
CA ILE A 6 -12.53 -8.43 -59.86
C ILE A 6 -12.62 -9.97 -59.70
N PRO A 7 -12.10 -10.62 -58.61
CA PRO A 7 -12.15 -10.18 -57.21
C PRO A 7 -10.90 -10.52 -56.34
N VAL A 8 -10.16 -9.53 -55.83
CA VAL A 8 -9.33 -9.70 -54.60
C VAL A 8 -9.48 -8.51 -53.64
N LEU A 9 -10.15 -7.43 -54.06
CA LEU A 9 -10.28 -6.20 -53.28
C LEU A 9 -11.50 -6.15 -52.34
N PHE A 10 -12.02 -7.31 -51.89
CA PHE A 10 -13.23 -7.39 -51.04
C PHE A 10 -13.03 -8.11 -49.70
N ILE A 11 -11.83 -8.59 -49.37
CA ILE A 11 -11.57 -9.23 -48.06
C ILE A 11 -10.91 -8.25 -47.06
N LEU A 12 -10.39 -7.10 -47.52
CA LEU A 12 -9.76 -6.09 -46.67
C LEU A 12 -10.72 -4.98 -46.17
N LEU A 13 -12.00 -5.02 -46.53
CA LEU A 13 -13.02 -4.05 -46.07
C LEU A 13 -14.00 -4.61 -45.03
N SER A 14 -13.81 -5.86 -44.58
CA SER A 14 -14.62 -6.49 -43.51
C SER A 14 -13.94 -6.48 -42.15
N ILE A 15 -12.76 -5.86 -42.02
CA ILE A 15 -12.05 -5.68 -40.73
C ILE A 15 -12.07 -4.20 -40.29
N ILE A 16 -12.66 -3.31 -41.10
CA ILE A 16 -12.84 -1.88 -40.79
C ILE A 16 -14.33 -1.54 -40.80
N VAL A 17 -15.18 -2.39 -40.20
CA VAL A 17 -16.53 -2.06 -39.75
C VAL A 17 -16.83 -2.94 -38.52
N ASP A 18 -16.13 -2.67 -37.42
CA ASP A 18 -16.63 -3.03 -36.08
C ASP A 18 -16.24 -1.94 -35.06
N ILE A 19 -16.35 -0.70 -35.53
CA ILE A 19 -16.33 0.52 -34.72
C ILE A 19 -17.62 1.27 -35.05
N ASP A 20 -18.77 0.71 -34.68
CA ASP A 20 -19.92 1.47 -34.14
C ASP A 20 -21.07 0.51 -33.82
N GLY A 21 -21.47 0.39 -32.56
CA GLY A 21 -22.77 -0.20 -32.24
C GLY A 21 -22.95 -0.92 -30.92
N ARG A 22 -23.28 -0.14 -29.87
CA ARG A 22 -24.12 -0.50 -28.69
C ARG A 22 -23.46 -1.41 -27.63
N GLN A 23 -23.49 -1.12 -26.33
CA GLN A 23 -24.52 -0.40 -25.58
C GLN A 23 -23.94 0.62 -24.60
N GLN A 24 -24.52 1.83 -24.63
CA GLN A 24 -24.52 2.75 -23.50
C GLN A 24 -25.36 2.15 -22.37
N SER A 25 -24.73 1.80 -21.25
CA SER A 25 -25.46 1.56 -20.00
C SER A 25 -25.92 2.92 -19.45
N LYS A 26 -27.23 3.13 -19.52
CA LYS A 26 -27.94 4.25 -18.92
C LYS A 26 -27.76 4.21 -17.40
N ILE A 27 -26.79 4.96 -16.87
CA ILE A 27 -26.72 5.25 -15.45
C ILE A 27 -27.92 6.14 -15.12
N ARG A 28 -28.88 5.61 -14.34
CA ARG A 28 -29.97 6.41 -13.79
C ARG A 28 -29.36 7.37 -12.75
N PRO A 29 -29.62 8.68 -12.82
CA PRO A 29 -29.35 9.56 -11.69
C PRO A 29 -30.32 9.21 -10.56
N SER A 30 -29.79 8.75 -9.43
CA SER A 30 -30.57 8.76 -8.18
C SER A 30 -30.83 10.22 -7.80
N MET A 31 -32.10 10.47 -7.52
CA MET A 31 -32.70 11.78 -7.28
C MET A 31 -32.09 12.53 -6.08
N PRO A 32 -32.22 13.88 -6.07
CA PRO A 32 -31.74 14.73 -4.99
C PRO A 32 -32.50 14.46 -3.69
N PHE A 33 -31.77 14.37 -2.59
CA PHE A 33 -32.33 14.31 -1.24
C PHE A 33 -33.03 15.65 -0.96
N LYS A 34 -34.37 15.63 -0.94
CA LYS A 34 -35.20 16.76 -0.51
C LYS A 34 -35.00 17.00 0.98
N LEU A 35 -34.52 18.18 1.33
CA LEU A 35 -34.56 18.69 2.71
C LEU A 35 -36.02 18.99 3.06
N SER A 36 -36.68 18.10 3.80
CA SER A 36 -37.99 18.40 4.38
C SER A 36 -37.79 19.14 5.70
N HIS A 37 -38.27 20.39 5.72
CA HIS A 37 -38.58 21.14 6.93
C HIS A 37 -39.43 20.29 7.89
N LEU A 38 -38.98 20.13 9.13
CA LEU A 38 -39.85 19.84 10.26
C LEU A 38 -39.74 20.98 11.26
N THR A 39 -40.84 21.70 11.36
CA THR A 39 -41.11 22.77 12.31
C THR A 39 -41.30 22.23 13.73
N SER A 40 -40.86 23.07 14.67
CA SER A 40 -41.11 23.16 16.10
C SER A 40 -42.09 22.19 16.78
N ASN A 41 -41.72 21.86 18.01
CA ASN A 41 -42.38 22.26 19.27
C ASN A 41 -42.64 21.04 20.16
N GLN A 42 -41.89 20.89 21.26
CA GLN A 42 -42.44 20.57 22.57
C GLN A 42 -41.53 21.12 23.67
N ARG A 43 -42.14 21.93 24.55
CA ARG A 43 -41.56 22.49 25.77
C ARG A 43 -41.69 21.47 26.90
N GLY A 44 -40.64 21.38 27.72
CA GLY A 44 -40.73 21.21 29.16
C GLY A 44 -40.70 19.77 29.68
N ASN A 45 -39.55 19.34 30.19
CA ASN A 45 -39.40 19.19 31.64
C ASN A 45 -37.93 19.12 32.06
N ARG A 46 -37.64 19.75 33.20
CA ARG A 46 -36.31 19.92 33.79
C ARG A 46 -36.07 18.76 34.75
N GLN A 47 -35.19 17.82 34.41
CA GLN A 47 -34.64 16.84 35.35
C GLN A 47 -33.15 16.65 35.09
N SER A 48 -32.38 16.90 36.16
CA SER A 48 -31.02 16.44 36.48
C SER A 48 -30.05 16.15 35.32
N THR A 49 -29.06 17.03 35.20
CA THR A 49 -27.78 16.79 34.52
C THR A 49 -27.05 15.59 35.13
N GLU A 50 -27.30 14.41 34.58
CA GLU A 50 -26.35 13.32 34.52
C GLU A 50 -26.13 13.09 33.03
N VAL A 51 -24.98 13.53 32.50
CA VAL A 51 -24.61 13.24 31.11
C VAL A 51 -24.33 11.75 31.07
N GLN A 52 -25.37 10.94 30.83
CA GLN A 52 -25.18 9.56 30.40
C GLN A 52 -24.35 9.63 29.13
N GLN A 53 -23.08 9.26 29.27
CA GLN A 53 -22.12 9.14 28.19
C GLN A 53 -22.67 8.09 27.22
N MET A 54 -23.41 8.55 26.20
CA MET A 54 -23.98 7.67 25.18
C MET A 54 -22.82 6.86 24.58
N ASN A 55 -22.92 5.53 24.64
CA ASN A 55 -21.97 4.66 23.98
C ASN A 55 -21.98 5.00 22.48
N PRO A 56 -20.89 5.56 21.92
CA PRO A 56 -20.88 6.01 20.53
C PRO A 56 -21.03 4.85 19.54
N CYS A 57 -20.92 3.61 20.00
CA CYS A 57 -21.05 2.42 19.18
C CYS A 57 -22.49 1.88 19.02
N ASN A 58 -23.51 2.51 19.62
CA ASN A 58 -24.90 2.02 19.62
C ASN A 58 -25.78 2.53 18.45
N GLY A 59 -25.24 2.64 17.23
CA GLY A 59 -26.06 2.70 16.02
C GLY A 59 -26.14 4.05 15.28
N THR A 60 -25.40 5.06 15.72
CA THR A 60 -25.04 6.20 14.86
C THR A 60 -23.54 6.15 14.65
N TYR A 61 -23.09 6.09 13.40
CA TYR A 61 -21.67 6.08 12.99
C TYR A 61 -21.03 7.45 13.29
N ILE A 62 -20.99 7.84 14.56
CA ILE A 62 -20.30 9.05 15.01
C ILE A 62 -18.83 8.67 15.02
N ARG A 63 -18.07 9.27 14.11
CA ARG A 63 -16.62 9.14 14.10
C ARG A 63 -16.11 9.80 15.39
N THR A 64 -15.77 8.99 16.40
CA THR A 64 -15.13 9.48 17.63
C THR A 64 -13.62 9.48 17.47
N ASN A 65 -12.94 10.29 18.27
CA ASN A 65 -11.48 10.21 18.43
C ASN A 65 -11.09 9.10 19.43
N GLY A 66 -12.06 8.30 19.88
CA GLY A 66 -11.88 7.23 20.84
C GLY A 66 -11.53 5.89 20.19
N THR A 67 -11.60 4.86 21.01
CA THR A 67 -11.39 3.48 20.58
C THR A 67 -12.35 3.11 19.45
N THR A 68 -11.85 2.40 18.44
CA THR A 68 -12.65 1.94 17.30
C THR A 68 -13.78 1.03 17.77
N CYS A 69 -15.02 1.32 17.36
CA CYS A 69 -16.17 0.46 17.64
C CYS A 69 -16.01 -0.93 17.00
N GLY A 70 -16.40 -1.99 17.72
CA GLY A 70 -16.22 -3.37 17.26
C GLY A 70 -14.76 -3.84 17.27
N LEU A 71 -13.90 -3.24 18.11
CA LEU A 71 -12.47 -3.50 18.16
C LEU A 71 -12.14 -5.00 18.23
N LYS A 72 -12.82 -5.75 19.10
CA LYS A 72 -12.62 -7.19 19.28
C LYS A 72 -12.95 -7.97 18.01
N GLU A 73 -14.12 -7.71 17.44
CA GLU A 73 -14.61 -8.40 16.25
C GLU A 73 -13.71 -8.13 15.05
N ILE A 74 -13.24 -6.89 14.89
CA ILE A 74 -12.32 -6.50 13.81
C ILE A 74 -10.97 -7.20 13.98
N ILE A 75 -10.37 -7.17 15.18
CA ILE A 75 -9.07 -7.79 15.45
C ILE A 75 -9.13 -9.30 15.18
N ILE A 76 -10.13 -9.99 15.75
CA ILE A 76 -10.30 -11.44 15.58
C ILE A 76 -10.58 -11.77 14.11
N GLY A 77 -11.43 -11.00 13.44
CA GLY A 77 -11.73 -11.18 12.02
C GLY A 77 -10.49 -11.05 11.14
N ARG A 78 -9.67 -10.02 11.36
CA ARG A 78 -8.41 -9.80 10.63
C ARG A 78 -7.37 -10.86 10.92
N CYS A 79 -7.30 -11.34 12.16
CA CYS A 79 -6.47 -12.49 12.51
C CYS A 79 -6.82 -13.67 11.60
N TYR A 80 -8.08 -14.12 11.59
CA TYR A 80 -8.51 -15.24 10.75
C TYR A 80 -8.32 -14.98 9.26
N GLN A 81 -8.64 -13.77 8.80
CA GLN A 81 -8.44 -13.38 7.40
C GLN A 81 -6.98 -13.54 6.99
N TYR A 82 -6.06 -13.01 7.80
CA TYR A 82 -4.63 -13.20 7.60
C TYR A 82 -4.28 -14.70 7.61
N GLN A 83 -4.74 -15.47 8.60
CA GLN A 83 -4.36 -16.89 8.71
C GLN A 83 -4.77 -17.76 7.51
N TYR A 84 -5.92 -17.47 6.90
CA TYR A 84 -6.53 -18.38 5.93
C TYR A 84 -6.67 -17.84 4.51
N THR A 85 -6.69 -16.52 4.33
CA THR A 85 -7.10 -15.91 3.03
C THR A 85 -6.19 -14.79 2.54
N ASN A 86 -5.38 -14.18 3.42
CA ASN A 86 -4.62 -12.97 3.12
C ASN A 86 -3.17 -13.09 3.58
N ARG A 87 -2.51 -14.19 3.20
CA ARG A 87 -1.09 -14.48 3.48
C ARG A 87 -0.37 -14.76 2.16
N GLY A 88 0.78 -14.10 1.95
CA GLY A 88 1.68 -14.39 0.84
C GLY A 88 2.29 -15.81 0.89
N PRO A 89 3.01 -16.23 -0.15
CA PRO A 89 3.60 -17.57 -0.22
C PRO A 89 4.78 -17.80 0.75
N TYR A 90 5.26 -16.75 1.40
CA TYR A 90 6.43 -16.78 2.29
C TYR A 90 6.08 -17.05 3.77
N PHE A 91 4.80 -17.26 4.07
CA PHE A 91 4.31 -17.61 5.40
C PHE A 91 4.23 -19.14 5.52
N ASN A 92 4.81 -19.72 6.58
CA ASN A 92 4.78 -21.17 6.79
C ASN A 92 3.36 -21.64 7.19
N TYR A 93 2.68 -22.32 6.25
CA TYR A 93 1.28 -22.76 6.39
C TYR A 93 1.07 -23.84 7.45
N GLN A 94 2.09 -24.61 7.84
CA GLN A 94 1.89 -25.88 8.55
C GLN A 94 2.23 -25.85 10.06
N THR A 95 2.90 -24.81 10.57
CA THR A 95 3.37 -24.80 11.98
C THR A 95 2.94 -23.59 12.82
N ASN A 96 2.22 -22.61 12.25
CA ASN A 96 2.05 -21.28 12.87
C ASN A 96 0.60 -20.79 12.98
N THR A 97 -0.40 -21.68 13.05
CA THR A 97 -1.76 -21.25 13.36
C THR A 97 -1.81 -20.72 14.80
N LYS A 98 -2.22 -19.48 14.98
CA LYS A 98 -2.33 -18.81 16.28
C LYS A 98 -3.78 -18.82 16.76
N ASP A 99 -3.98 -18.86 18.06
CA ASP A 99 -5.29 -18.62 18.65
C ASP A 99 -5.60 -17.11 18.58
N CYS A 100 -6.54 -16.75 17.69
CA CYS A 100 -6.94 -15.36 17.50
C CYS A 100 -7.59 -14.74 18.75
N THR A 101 -8.21 -15.56 19.61
CA THR A 101 -8.79 -15.11 20.87
C THR A 101 -7.68 -14.80 21.87
N GLU A 102 -6.69 -15.70 22.00
CA GLU A 102 -5.53 -15.48 22.86
C GLU A 102 -4.75 -14.22 22.47
N LEU A 103 -4.54 -14.00 21.17
CA LEU A 103 -3.88 -12.80 20.65
C LEU A 103 -4.66 -11.52 21.00
N TYR A 104 -5.97 -11.54 20.81
CA TYR A 104 -6.82 -10.41 21.21
C TYR A 104 -6.75 -10.17 22.72
N GLU A 105 -6.81 -11.22 23.54
CA GLU A 105 -6.77 -11.09 25.00
C GLU A 105 -5.42 -10.56 25.49
N ALA A 106 -4.31 -10.94 24.87
CA ALA A 106 -2.99 -10.39 25.17
C ALA A 106 -2.91 -8.89 24.84
N PHE A 107 -3.45 -8.48 23.68
CA PHE A 107 -3.60 -7.08 23.33
C PHE A 107 -4.52 -6.33 24.32
N GLU A 108 -5.66 -6.93 24.66
CA GLU A 108 -6.62 -6.33 25.57
C GLU A 108 -6.02 -6.11 26.96
N ARG A 109 -5.28 -7.10 27.50
CA ARG A 109 -4.58 -6.96 28.79
C ARG A 109 -3.58 -5.81 28.80
N ALA A 110 -2.89 -5.57 27.68
CA ALA A 110 -1.93 -4.48 27.54
C ALA A 110 -2.58 -3.10 27.70
N VAL A 111 -3.85 -2.95 27.30
CA VAL A 111 -4.52 -1.64 27.19
C VAL A 111 -5.59 -1.43 28.25
N ARG A 112 -6.44 -2.43 28.50
CA ARG A 112 -7.70 -2.30 29.27
C ARG A 112 -7.51 -1.88 30.73
N TYR A 113 -6.36 -2.21 31.32
CA TYR A 113 -6.08 -2.01 32.75
C TYR A 113 -5.10 -0.86 33.03
N LYS A 114 -4.76 -0.06 32.01
CA LYS A 114 -3.80 1.04 32.16
C LYS A 114 -4.34 2.33 31.55
N PRO A 115 -4.19 3.47 32.22
CA PRO A 115 -4.38 4.77 31.58
C PRO A 115 -3.46 4.92 30.37
N PHE A 116 -3.94 5.57 29.31
CA PHE A 116 -3.17 5.72 28.06
C PHE A 116 -1.77 6.31 28.29
N CYS A 117 -1.64 7.33 29.14
CA CYS A 117 -0.36 7.99 29.40
C CYS A 117 0.66 7.10 30.15
N GLU A 118 0.26 5.95 30.67
CA GLU A 118 1.17 4.97 31.29
C GLU A 118 1.63 3.89 30.32
N ILE A 119 1.10 3.88 29.09
CA ILE A 119 1.47 2.92 28.06
C ILE A 119 2.87 3.24 27.54
N ASN A 120 3.67 2.18 27.36
CA ASN A 120 5.00 2.23 26.77
C ASN A 120 5.21 0.97 25.90
N MET A 121 6.37 0.87 25.23
CA MET A 121 6.65 -0.29 24.37
C MET A 121 6.57 -1.63 25.12
N SER A 122 7.10 -1.72 26.34
CA SER A 122 7.12 -2.97 27.09
C SER A 122 5.73 -3.48 27.47
N THR A 123 4.74 -2.58 27.49
CA THR A 123 3.32 -2.92 27.72
C THR A 123 2.77 -3.90 26.66
N TYR A 124 3.31 -3.89 25.44
CA TYR A 124 2.87 -4.77 24.35
C TYR A 124 3.75 -6.01 24.15
N GLU A 125 4.78 -6.25 24.97
CA GLU A 125 5.73 -7.34 24.77
C GLU A 125 5.08 -8.72 24.71
N GLU A 126 4.08 -9.00 25.55
CA GLU A 126 3.37 -10.27 25.57
C GLU A 126 2.66 -10.54 24.23
N TYR A 127 1.93 -9.54 23.73
CA TYR A 127 1.28 -9.58 22.42
C TYR A 127 2.29 -9.85 21.30
N PHE A 128 3.41 -9.12 21.29
CA PHE A 128 4.44 -9.35 20.28
C PHE A 128 5.04 -10.75 20.41
N LYS A 129 5.34 -11.25 21.62
CA LYS A 129 5.84 -12.63 21.83
C LYS A 129 4.96 -13.71 21.21
N LEU A 130 3.64 -13.54 21.23
CA LEU A 130 2.69 -14.49 20.63
C LEU A 130 2.65 -14.41 19.10
N THR A 131 2.90 -13.21 18.53
CA THR A 131 2.92 -12.96 17.08
C THR A 131 4.32 -13.12 16.44
N LEU A 132 5.39 -13.13 17.25
CA LEU A 132 6.74 -13.40 16.80
C LEU A 132 6.80 -14.79 16.15
N LYS A 133 7.62 -14.92 15.09
CA LYS A 133 7.95 -16.14 14.32
C LYS A 133 7.09 -16.44 13.08
N ASP A 134 6.19 -15.55 12.69
CA ASP A 134 5.33 -15.83 11.53
C ASP A 134 6.03 -15.62 10.17
N ILE A 135 7.13 -14.85 10.13
CA ILE A 135 7.84 -14.53 8.89
C ILE A 135 9.35 -14.43 9.04
N LYS A 136 10.03 -14.70 7.93
CA LYS A 136 11.40 -14.25 7.66
C LYS A 136 11.44 -13.62 6.26
N PRO A 137 11.23 -12.30 6.14
CA PRO A 137 11.23 -11.60 4.86
C PRO A 137 12.67 -11.45 4.35
N ILE A 138 13.16 -12.47 3.64
CA ILE A 138 14.45 -12.44 2.93
C ILE A 138 14.27 -11.66 1.63
N ASP A 139 15.09 -10.62 1.42
CA ASP A 139 15.11 -9.76 0.22
C ASP A 139 13.78 -9.05 -0.09
N ARG A 140 12.86 -9.01 0.89
CA ARG A 140 11.46 -8.59 0.69
C ARG A 140 10.93 -7.60 1.72
N GLY A 141 11.72 -7.26 2.73
CA GLY A 141 11.32 -6.26 3.72
C GLY A 141 11.09 -4.92 3.04
N MET A 142 9.92 -4.32 3.25
CA MET A 142 9.56 -3.01 2.71
C MET A 142 9.10 -2.07 3.82
N PHE A 143 9.75 -0.93 3.90
CA PHE A 143 9.43 0.18 4.78
C PHE A 143 8.89 1.33 3.93
N TRP A 144 8.20 2.27 4.56
CA TRP A 144 7.58 3.37 3.83
C TRP A 144 7.41 4.60 4.73
N SER A 145 7.44 5.80 4.13
CA SER A 145 7.18 7.06 4.84
C SER A 145 6.50 8.04 3.90
N GLY A 146 5.29 8.48 4.26
CA GLY A 146 4.46 9.35 3.40
C GLY A 146 3.89 8.65 2.15
N THR A 147 3.94 7.32 2.10
CA THR A 147 3.64 6.48 0.91
C THR A 147 2.77 5.26 1.24
N ASN A 148 2.04 5.29 2.37
CA ASN A 148 1.23 4.17 2.90
C ASN A 148 0.45 3.40 1.82
N MET A 149 -0.39 4.12 1.06
CA MET A 149 -1.27 3.50 0.06
C MET A 149 -0.48 2.73 -1.00
N ILE A 150 0.55 3.37 -1.57
CA ILE A 150 1.34 2.78 -2.67
C ILE A 150 2.15 1.58 -2.15
N ALA A 151 2.74 1.70 -0.95
CA ALA A 151 3.48 0.61 -0.33
C ALA A 151 2.60 -0.64 -0.13
N HIS A 152 1.36 -0.48 0.34
CA HIS A 152 0.43 -1.61 0.50
C HIS A 152 -0.07 -2.21 -0.82
N ILE A 153 -0.34 -1.37 -1.82
CA ILE A 153 -0.70 -1.88 -3.16
C ILE A 153 0.47 -2.69 -3.74
N TYR A 154 1.69 -2.17 -3.61
CA TYR A 154 2.86 -2.79 -4.19
C TYR A 154 3.29 -4.05 -3.45
N SER A 155 3.18 -4.07 -2.11
CA SER A 155 3.45 -5.26 -1.30
C SER A 155 2.48 -6.40 -1.59
N ASN A 156 1.24 -6.06 -1.97
CA ASN A 156 0.20 -7.00 -2.37
C ASN A 156 -0.03 -8.07 -1.30
N ASN A 157 -0.35 -7.65 -0.07
CA ASN A 157 -0.59 -8.53 1.08
C ASN A 157 0.55 -9.54 1.34
N GLY A 158 1.80 -9.08 1.23
CA GLY A 158 2.97 -9.94 1.45
C GLY A 158 3.39 -10.81 0.25
N HIS A 159 2.74 -10.69 -0.92
CA HIS A 159 3.08 -11.49 -2.10
C HIS A 159 4.35 -11.00 -2.80
N ASN A 160 4.49 -9.70 -2.98
CA ASN A 160 5.64 -9.11 -3.67
C ASN A 160 6.71 -8.73 -2.65
N TYR A 161 6.31 -7.90 -1.69
CA TYR A 161 7.11 -7.42 -0.57
C TYR A 161 6.30 -7.58 0.71
N ILE A 162 6.96 -7.49 1.85
CA ILE A 162 6.31 -7.57 3.16
C ILE A 162 6.54 -6.24 3.84
N THR A 163 5.47 -5.49 4.09
CA THR A 163 5.47 -4.32 4.97
C THR A 163 5.21 -4.71 6.42
N LEU A 164 5.39 -3.77 7.35
CA LEU A 164 5.01 -4.00 8.75
C LEU A 164 3.55 -4.46 8.83
N GLU A 165 2.64 -3.80 8.13
CA GLU A 165 1.20 -4.07 8.16
C GLU A 165 0.81 -5.36 7.43
N ASP A 166 1.73 -6.00 6.70
CA ASP A 166 1.57 -7.34 6.14
C ASP A 166 1.95 -8.44 7.17
N THR A 167 2.31 -8.08 8.40
CA THR A 167 2.59 -9.03 9.49
C THR A 167 1.36 -9.27 10.36
N LEU A 168 1.24 -10.44 11.00
CA LEU A 168 0.13 -10.74 11.91
C LEU A 168 -0.03 -9.69 13.00
N ALA A 169 1.09 -9.27 13.59
CA ALA A 169 1.12 -8.33 14.69
C ALA A 169 0.52 -6.97 14.32
N ALA A 170 0.77 -6.49 13.11
CA ALA A 170 0.31 -5.18 12.69
C ALA A 170 -1.03 -5.24 11.95
N VAL A 171 -1.28 -6.25 11.10
CA VAL A 171 -2.50 -6.34 10.29
C VAL A 171 -3.75 -6.33 11.15
N MET A 172 -3.70 -6.98 12.33
CA MET A 172 -4.82 -7.02 13.28
C MET A 172 -5.20 -5.63 13.78
N LEU A 173 -4.24 -4.72 13.92
CA LEU A 173 -4.41 -3.39 14.52
C LEU A 173 -4.28 -2.22 13.52
N ASN A 174 -3.98 -2.51 12.25
CA ASN A 174 -3.77 -1.50 11.23
C ASN A 174 -4.99 -0.57 11.05
N GLN A 175 -4.78 0.75 11.03
CA GLN A 175 -5.84 1.76 10.93
C GLN A 175 -6.88 1.75 12.07
N LEU A 176 -6.61 1.07 13.19
CA LEU A 176 -7.46 1.12 14.38
C LEU A 176 -6.94 2.19 15.36
N THR A 177 -7.83 2.66 16.22
CA THR A 177 -7.52 3.55 17.35
C THR A 177 -7.98 2.85 18.63
N TRP A 178 -7.18 2.95 19.70
CA TRP A 178 -7.52 2.34 20.99
C TRP A 178 -6.83 3.07 22.14
N CYS A 179 -7.48 3.04 23.30
CA CYS A 179 -6.94 3.52 24.56
C CYS A 179 -7.73 2.94 25.73
N GLY A 180 -7.05 2.71 26.85
CA GLY A 180 -7.69 2.42 28.12
C GLY A 180 -8.35 3.67 28.69
N LYS A 181 -9.36 3.50 29.54
CA LYS A 181 -9.96 4.63 30.25
C LYS A 181 -8.98 5.25 31.27
N ALA A 182 -9.16 6.53 31.55
CA ALA A 182 -8.42 7.24 32.58
C ALA A 182 -8.87 6.85 34.02
N ASN A 183 -8.13 7.33 35.01
CA ASN A 183 -8.45 7.25 36.45
C ASN A 183 -8.68 5.81 36.95
N ASP A 184 -7.82 4.88 36.57
CA ASP A 184 -7.85 3.46 36.97
C ASP A 184 -9.16 2.72 36.65
N SER A 185 -10.00 3.29 35.78
CA SER A 185 -11.23 2.64 35.38
C SER A 185 -10.95 1.56 34.33
N ILE A 186 -11.57 0.39 34.53
CA ILE A 186 -11.36 -0.75 33.65
C ILE A 186 -12.16 -0.56 32.35
N GLY A 187 -11.50 -0.77 31.22
CA GLY A 187 -12.15 -0.78 29.90
C GLY A 187 -11.47 0.10 28.88
N PHE A 188 -12.00 0.07 27.66
CA PHE A 188 -11.62 0.99 26.59
C PHE A 188 -12.40 2.32 26.69
N ASP A 189 -11.77 3.42 26.32
CA ASP A 189 -12.43 4.70 26.12
C ASP A 189 -12.85 4.85 24.66
N TYR A 190 -14.16 4.76 24.40
CA TYR A 190 -14.74 4.89 23.06
C TYR A 190 -15.06 6.34 22.67
N VAL A 191 -14.95 7.29 23.60
CA VAL A 191 -15.28 8.69 23.39
C VAL A 191 -14.06 9.47 22.92
N ASN A 192 -12.92 9.35 23.62
CA ASN A 192 -11.73 10.11 23.29
C ASN A 192 -10.44 9.40 23.71
N CYS A 193 -9.59 9.09 22.74
CA CYS A 193 -8.22 8.69 23.01
C CYS A 193 -7.32 9.93 22.99
N PRO A 194 -6.49 10.13 24.03
CA PRO A 194 -5.56 11.24 24.05
C PRO A 194 -4.45 11.05 23.00
N GLY A 195 -3.88 12.17 22.53
CA GLY A 195 -2.63 12.15 21.76
C GLY A 195 -1.42 11.99 22.68
N ALA A 196 -0.23 12.40 22.22
CA ALA A 196 0.99 12.42 23.03
C ALA A 196 0.76 13.06 24.40
N CYS A 197 1.10 12.34 25.47
CA CYS A 197 0.97 12.85 26.84
C CYS A 197 2.21 13.67 27.23
N GLU A 198 2.03 14.74 28.00
CA GLU A 198 3.16 15.57 28.45
C GLU A 198 4.17 14.77 29.30
N GLU A 199 3.66 13.94 30.22
CA GLU A 199 4.49 13.13 31.12
C GLU A 199 5.10 11.89 30.44
N ASN A 200 4.49 11.43 29.35
CA ASN A 200 4.95 10.28 28.57
C ASN A 200 4.63 10.50 27.08
N PRO A 201 5.51 11.21 26.35
CA PRO A 201 5.29 11.50 24.94
C PRO A 201 5.43 10.27 24.04
N TRP A 202 5.69 9.09 24.61
CA TRP A 202 5.85 7.83 23.88
C TRP A 202 4.60 6.97 23.87
N SER A 203 3.53 7.35 24.58
CA SER A 203 2.32 6.54 24.72
C SER A 203 1.57 6.32 23.40
N ASP A 204 1.52 7.34 22.54
CA ASP A 204 0.87 7.32 21.23
C ASP A 204 1.67 6.56 20.16
N VAL A 205 2.99 6.46 20.33
CA VAL A 205 3.89 5.70 19.45
C VAL A 205 4.27 4.33 20.00
N ALA A 206 3.86 3.97 21.22
CA ALA A 206 4.33 2.78 21.93
C ALA A 206 4.13 1.47 21.15
N PHE A 207 2.92 1.23 20.65
CA PHE A 207 2.60 0.03 19.89
C PHE A 207 3.40 -0.01 18.58
N TRP A 208 3.26 1.04 17.75
CA TRP A 208 3.88 1.09 16.44
C TRP A 208 5.41 1.15 16.51
N GLY A 209 5.98 1.72 17.56
CA GLY A 209 7.42 1.77 17.77
C GLY A 209 7.99 0.39 18.11
N LEU A 210 7.31 -0.39 18.97
CA LEU A 210 7.68 -1.79 19.18
C LEU A 210 7.46 -2.63 17.91
N ALA A 211 6.35 -2.42 17.20
CA ALA A 211 6.05 -3.11 15.94
C ALA A 211 7.14 -2.87 14.88
N SER A 212 7.49 -1.60 14.67
CA SER A 212 8.54 -1.14 13.74
C SER A 212 9.89 -1.75 14.09
N LYS A 213 10.28 -1.68 15.37
CA LYS A 213 11.51 -2.29 15.88
C LYS A 213 11.54 -3.79 15.62
N THR A 214 10.49 -4.50 16.03
CA THR A 214 10.40 -5.96 15.88
C THR A 214 10.44 -6.37 14.42
N PHE A 215 9.76 -5.65 13.53
CA PHE A 215 9.79 -5.95 12.10
C PHE A 215 11.19 -5.72 11.51
N ALA A 216 11.85 -4.63 11.87
CA ALA A 216 13.22 -4.33 11.44
C ALA A 216 14.27 -5.36 11.93
N GLU A 217 14.04 -6.00 13.08
CA GLU A 217 14.90 -7.09 13.56
C GLU A 217 14.70 -8.41 12.78
N LEU A 218 13.59 -8.56 12.04
CA LEU A 218 13.24 -9.78 11.30
C LEU A 218 13.68 -9.76 9.83
N VAL A 219 13.84 -8.57 9.23
CA VAL A 219 14.23 -8.44 7.82
C VAL A 219 15.69 -8.82 7.58
N THR A 220 15.95 -9.45 6.43
CA THR A 220 17.30 -9.90 6.04
C THR A 220 17.48 -9.75 4.54
N GLY A 221 18.74 -9.66 4.10
CA GLY A 221 19.06 -9.49 2.68
C GLY A 221 18.86 -8.04 2.22
N GLU A 222 18.21 -7.86 1.07
CA GLU A 222 17.86 -6.54 0.54
C GLU A 222 16.55 -6.01 1.17
N VAL A 223 16.58 -4.79 1.69
CA VAL A 223 15.40 -4.10 2.21
C VAL A 223 15.08 -2.90 1.36
N HIS A 224 13.79 -2.56 1.25
CA HIS A 224 13.27 -1.54 0.37
C HIS A 224 12.61 -0.45 1.19
N VAL A 225 12.76 0.82 0.82
CA VAL A 225 12.16 1.95 1.52
C VAL A 225 11.47 2.85 0.49
N VAL A 226 10.15 2.91 0.54
CA VAL A 226 9.36 3.73 -0.39
C VAL A 226 9.15 5.12 0.21
N LEU A 227 9.70 6.15 -0.42
CA LEU A 227 9.62 7.55 0.04
C LEU A 227 8.91 8.43 -0.98
N ASN A 228 8.54 9.65 -0.58
CA ASN A 228 7.88 10.61 -1.46
C ASN A 228 8.66 11.93 -1.54
N GLY A 229 9.26 12.18 -2.70
CA GLY A 229 10.05 13.38 -3.04
C GLY A 229 9.20 14.60 -3.40
N SER A 230 7.87 14.46 -3.45
CA SER A 230 6.92 15.55 -3.69
C SER A 230 6.29 16.10 -2.41
N ARG A 231 6.60 15.58 -1.21
CA ARG A 231 6.10 16.13 0.06
C ARG A 231 6.71 17.50 0.37
N ASP A 232 6.03 18.30 1.19
CA ASP A 232 6.39 19.72 1.37
C ASP A 232 7.68 19.96 2.17
N VAL A 233 8.10 21.22 2.25
CA VAL A 233 9.34 21.61 2.93
C VAL A 233 9.31 21.38 4.44
N THR A 234 8.12 21.25 5.04
CA THR A 234 7.95 20.93 6.47
C THR A 234 7.85 19.43 6.71
N ASP A 235 7.70 18.65 5.64
CA ASP A 235 7.46 17.21 5.68
C ASP A 235 8.25 16.50 4.57
N VAL A 236 9.57 16.70 4.57
CA VAL A 236 10.51 16.19 3.54
C VAL A 236 10.48 14.67 3.35
N ALA A 237 11.12 14.16 2.29
CA ALA A 237 11.05 12.75 1.91
C ALA A 237 11.58 11.82 3.03
N PHE A 238 12.75 12.15 3.60
CA PHE A 238 13.30 11.47 4.77
C PHE A 238 13.32 12.41 5.99
N ARG A 239 12.69 11.97 7.07
CA ARG A 239 12.70 12.70 8.33
C ARG A 239 13.47 11.92 9.39
N THR A 240 14.43 12.59 10.04
CA THR A 240 15.24 12.01 11.13
C THR A 240 14.41 11.69 12.37
N ASP A 241 13.20 12.25 12.48
CA ASP A 241 12.26 12.00 13.57
C ASP A 241 11.16 10.97 13.25
N SER A 242 11.19 10.35 12.06
CA SER A 242 10.23 9.33 11.60
C SER A 242 10.39 7.98 12.30
N PHE A 243 9.39 7.10 12.16
CA PHE A 243 9.48 5.70 12.62
C PHE A 243 10.67 4.97 11.97
N PHE A 244 10.87 5.17 10.66
CA PHE A 244 11.99 4.57 9.94
C PHE A 244 13.34 4.96 10.54
N ALA A 245 13.54 6.24 10.82
CA ALA A 245 14.78 6.73 11.42
C ALA A 245 14.97 6.31 12.89
N LYS A 246 13.90 6.29 13.70
CA LYS A 246 13.98 6.06 15.16
C LYS A 246 13.94 4.59 15.55
N PHE A 247 13.15 3.77 14.85
CA PHE A 247 12.82 2.42 15.27
C PHE A 247 13.19 1.35 14.25
N GLU A 248 13.30 1.67 12.96
CA GLU A 248 13.51 0.64 11.93
C GLU A 248 14.99 0.54 11.54
N LEU A 249 15.55 1.57 10.90
CA LEU A 249 16.95 1.60 10.47
C LEU A 249 17.94 1.28 11.61
N PRO A 250 17.73 1.76 12.86
CA PRO A 250 18.62 1.42 13.97
C PRO A 250 18.58 -0.05 14.41
N ASN A 251 17.56 -0.81 14.02
CA ASN A 251 17.34 -2.20 14.47
C ASN A 251 17.56 -3.24 13.36
N PHE A 252 18.00 -2.83 12.17
CA PHE A 252 18.52 -3.77 11.17
C PHE A 252 19.73 -4.55 11.72
N ARG A 253 19.63 -5.88 11.68
CA ARG A 253 20.65 -6.80 12.20
C ARG A 253 21.87 -6.90 11.29
N ARG A 254 23.04 -7.00 11.93
CA ARG A 254 24.38 -7.05 11.32
C ARG A 254 25.21 -8.26 11.76
N ASP A 255 24.80 -8.94 12.82
CA ASP A 255 25.60 -9.91 13.56
C ASP A 255 25.04 -11.34 13.48
N GLN A 256 24.08 -11.60 12.59
CA GLN A 256 23.49 -12.93 12.41
C GLN A 256 23.85 -13.52 11.03
N GLN A 257 23.69 -14.83 10.88
CA GLN A 257 23.98 -15.57 9.65
C GLN A 257 23.15 -15.08 8.43
N PHE A 258 22.17 -14.19 8.64
CA PHE A 258 21.33 -13.57 7.62
C PHE A 258 21.17 -12.08 7.96
N ASN A 259 22.01 -11.23 7.37
CA ASN A 259 22.04 -9.79 7.66
C ASN A 259 21.33 -9.00 6.58
N VAL A 260 20.90 -7.78 6.93
CA VAL A 260 20.62 -6.77 5.92
C VAL A 260 21.93 -6.43 5.23
N ILE A 261 21.95 -6.51 3.89
CA ILE A 261 23.13 -6.22 3.08
C ILE A 261 22.99 -4.88 2.34
N ARG A 262 21.76 -4.51 1.96
CA ARG A 262 21.48 -3.31 1.16
C ARG A 262 20.15 -2.69 1.54
N VAL A 263 20.12 -1.38 1.59
CA VAL A 263 18.90 -0.55 1.67
C VAL A 263 18.67 0.08 0.30
N ASN A 264 17.60 -0.34 -0.36
CA ASN A 264 17.13 0.17 -1.65
C ASN A 264 16.06 1.24 -1.42
N VAL A 265 16.36 2.51 -1.68
CA VAL A 265 15.38 3.60 -1.63
C VAL A 265 14.65 3.70 -2.96
N LEU A 266 13.31 3.64 -2.91
CA LEU A 266 12.41 3.83 -4.04
C LEU A 266 11.72 5.18 -3.83
N LEU A 267 12.24 6.23 -4.46
CA LEU A 267 11.75 7.61 -4.28
C LEU A 267 10.69 7.93 -5.33
N LEU A 268 9.49 8.24 -4.88
CA LEU A 268 8.36 8.57 -5.75
C LEU A 268 8.11 10.06 -5.82
N HIS A 269 7.77 10.53 -7.01
CA HIS A 269 7.23 11.85 -7.25
C HIS A 269 5.76 11.73 -7.64
N SER A 270 4.90 12.38 -6.87
CA SER A 270 3.47 12.42 -7.18
C SER A 270 3.23 13.14 -8.51
N PRO A 271 2.50 12.53 -9.47
CA PRO A 271 2.23 13.15 -10.77
C PRO A 271 1.56 14.52 -10.63
N ASP A 272 1.88 15.44 -11.55
CA ASP A 272 1.45 16.85 -11.51
C ASP A 272 1.80 17.65 -10.23
N ILE A 273 2.49 17.06 -9.25
CA ILE A 273 2.98 17.73 -8.04
C ILE A 273 4.46 18.10 -8.20
N PRO A 274 4.90 19.30 -7.80
CA PRO A 274 6.29 19.69 -7.89
C PRO A 274 7.24 18.69 -7.20
N ILE A 275 8.27 18.29 -7.94
CA ILE A 275 9.42 17.55 -7.41
C ILE A 275 10.19 18.47 -6.47
N ARG A 276 10.36 18.04 -5.21
CA ARG A 276 11.03 18.84 -4.17
C ARG A 276 12.37 18.24 -3.75
N GLU A 277 12.52 16.92 -3.81
CA GLU A 277 13.78 16.21 -3.54
C GLU A 277 13.94 15.06 -4.51
N LYS A 278 15.16 14.82 -4.98
CA LYS A 278 15.54 13.65 -5.77
C LYS A 278 16.58 12.80 -5.03
N CYS A 279 16.85 11.61 -5.54
CA CYS A 279 17.96 10.79 -5.09
C CYS A 279 19.29 11.58 -5.08
N GLY A 280 20.01 11.53 -3.96
CA GLY A 280 21.27 12.25 -3.77
C GLY A 280 21.12 13.74 -3.40
N GLU A 281 19.92 14.20 -3.02
CA GLU A 281 19.67 15.57 -2.61
C GLU A 281 19.12 15.69 -1.17
N LYS A 282 19.46 16.78 -0.48
CA LYS A 282 18.83 17.23 0.77
C LYS A 282 18.67 16.10 1.81
N SER A 283 17.43 15.74 2.17
CA SER A 283 17.17 14.73 3.20
C SER A 283 17.63 13.32 2.81
N LEU A 284 17.72 13.02 1.51
CA LEU A 284 18.19 11.73 1.00
C LEU A 284 19.70 11.56 1.19
N LEU A 285 20.49 12.64 1.19
CA LEU A 285 21.92 12.58 1.56
C LEU A 285 22.10 12.20 3.03
N ILE A 286 21.26 12.75 3.90
CA ILE A 286 21.27 12.41 5.34
C ILE A 286 20.92 10.92 5.52
N LEU A 287 19.92 10.43 4.79
CA LEU A 287 19.57 9.02 4.81
C LEU A 287 20.72 8.12 4.32
N GLU A 288 21.32 8.45 3.17
CA GLU A 288 22.47 7.73 2.62
C GLU A 288 23.63 7.65 3.64
N ASP A 289 23.95 8.76 4.28
CA ASP A 289 24.98 8.83 5.31
C ASP A 289 24.64 7.93 6.52
N LEU A 290 23.41 7.96 7.01
CA LEU A 290 22.98 7.13 8.14
C LEU A 290 23.03 5.64 7.80
N VAL A 291 22.61 5.25 6.60
CA VAL A 291 22.68 3.87 6.12
C VAL A 291 24.13 3.39 6.00
N ARG A 292 25.00 4.20 5.39
CA ARG A 292 26.42 3.88 5.22
C ARG A 292 27.22 3.89 6.52
N GLN A 293 26.89 4.76 7.47
CA GLN A 293 27.50 4.75 8.82
C GLN A 293 27.18 3.46 9.56
N ARG A 294 25.98 2.89 9.33
CA ARG A 294 25.62 1.56 9.80
C ARG A 294 26.20 0.44 8.94
N GLY A 295 26.95 0.78 7.90
CA GLY A 295 27.71 -0.09 7.00
C GLY A 295 26.86 -1.02 6.13
N PHE A 296 25.67 -0.57 5.74
CA PHE A 296 24.89 -1.21 4.70
C PHE A 296 25.17 -0.57 3.34
N ASP A 297 25.00 -1.33 2.25
CA ASP A 297 24.95 -0.75 0.92
C ASP A 297 23.71 0.15 0.79
N TYR A 298 23.83 1.22 0.00
CA TYR A 298 22.75 2.16 -0.26
C TYR A 298 22.55 2.33 -1.76
N THR A 299 21.30 2.23 -2.21
CA THR A 299 20.88 2.61 -3.56
C THR A 299 19.65 3.50 -3.46
N CYS A 300 19.43 4.34 -4.48
CA CYS A 300 18.27 5.19 -4.58
C CYS A 300 17.86 5.27 -6.05
N GLU A 301 16.58 5.03 -6.32
CA GLU A 301 15.98 5.10 -7.66
C GLU A 301 14.82 6.09 -7.64
N ASP A 302 14.89 7.11 -8.50
CA ASP A 302 13.80 8.05 -8.74
C ASP A 302 12.76 7.40 -9.66
N ASP A 303 11.49 7.43 -9.24
CA ASP A 303 10.31 6.97 -9.98
C ASP A 303 10.44 5.57 -10.63
N PRO A 304 10.66 4.49 -9.85
CA PRO A 304 10.72 3.14 -10.40
C PRO A 304 9.46 2.81 -11.21
N ASP A 305 9.63 2.25 -12.41
CA ASP A 305 8.56 2.05 -13.38
C ASP A 305 7.31 1.37 -12.80
N ALA A 306 7.49 0.31 -12.01
CA ALA A 306 6.39 -0.43 -11.41
C ALA A 306 5.55 0.42 -10.45
N LEU A 307 6.21 1.28 -9.67
CA LEU A 307 5.53 2.17 -8.71
C LEU A 307 4.90 3.37 -9.42
N LEU A 308 5.56 3.93 -10.43
CA LEU A 308 4.98 4.98 -11.28
C LEU A 308 3.71 4.48 -11.97
N MET A 309 3.71 3.26 -12.50
CA MET A 309 2.51 2.64 -13.10
C MET A 309 1.36 2.52 -12.10
N ILE A 310 1.64 2.18 -10.84
CA ILE A 310 0.63 2.15 -9.77
C ILE A 310 0.06 3.54 -9.52
N MET A 311 0.90 4.59 -9.42
CA MET A 311 0.44 5.97 -9.26
C MET A 311 -0.47 6.43 -10.42
N CYS A 312 -0.10 6.04 -11.64
CA CYS A 312 -0.85 6.39 -12.84
C CYS A 312 -2.22 5.71 -12.96
N GLY A 313 -2.53 4.72 -12.13
CA GLY A 313 -3.86 4.09 -12.10
C GLY A 313 -4.98 5.08 -11.77
N ASN A 314 -4.72 6.07 -10.90
CA ASN A 314 -5.69 7.10 -10.51
C ASN A 314 -5.47 8.43 -11.24
N GLU A 315 -4.25 8.71 -11.70
CA GLU A 315 -3.84 9.99 -12.29
C GLU A 315 -3.48 9.85 -13.77
N TYR A 316 -4.29 9.10 -14.52
CA TYR A 316 -3.99 8.69 -15.89
C TYR A 316 -3.74 9.84 -16.89
N ASN A 317 -4.23 11.05 -16.60
CA ASN A 317 -4.04 12.24 -17.44
C ASN A 317 -2.73 13.00 -17.15
N ALA A 318 -2.08 12.74 -16.02
CA ALA A 318 -0.85 13.43 -15.65
C ALA A 318 0.23 13.21 -16.71
N ARG A 319 1.09 14.21 -16.91
CA ARG A 319 2.07 14.21 -18.00
C ARG A 319 2.98 12.98 -17.93
N GLU A 320 3.47 12.68 -16.74
CA GLU A 320 4.36 11.57 -16.41
C GLU A 320 3.70 10.23 -16.79
N CYS A 321 2.40 10.11 -16.54
CA CYS A 321 1.60 8.93 -16.82
C CYS A 321 1.28 8.73 -18.32
N GLN A 322 1.15 9.82 -19.07
CA GLN A 322 1.00 9.75 -20.52
C GLN A 322 2.27 9.24 -21.21
N VAL A 323 3.45 9.61 -20.69
CA VAL A 323 4.74 9.14 -21.22
C VAL A 323 4.94 7.65 -20.92
N ALA A 324 4.71 7.22 -19.68
CA ALA A 324 4.78 5.81 -19.29
C ALA A 324 3.89 4.92 -20.19
N ARG A 325 2.68 5.40 -20.53
CA ARG A 325 1.76 4.69 -21.44
C ARG A 325 2.30 4.55 -22.87
N ARG A 326 3.01 5.55 -23.38
CA ARG A 326 3.60 5.50 -24.73
C ARG A 326 4.73 4.48 -24.79
N ILE A 327 5.58 4.44 -23.77
CA ILE A 327 6.68 3.48 -23.67
C ILE A 327 6.12 2.04 -23.60
N LEU A 328 5.17 1.81 -22.68
CA LEU A 328 4.51 0.51 -22.58
C LEU A 328 3.84 0.08 -23.88
N ARG A 329 3.10 0.96 -24.56
CA ARG A 329 2.47 0.64 -25.85
C ARG A 329 3.52 0.21 -26.88
N GLN A 330 4.65 0.91 -26.97
CA GLN A 330 5.72 0.56 -27.91
C GLN A 330 6.34 -0.81 -27.60
N GLU A 331 6.56 -1.15 -26.33
CA GLU A 331 7.11 -2.45 -25.94
C GLU A 331 6.12 -3.60 -26.18
N TRP A 332 4.84 -3.38 -25.90
CA TRP A 332 3.77 -4.34 -26.18
C TRP A 332 3.62 -4.57 -27.68
N ASP A 333 3.58 -3.50 -28.47
CA ASP A 333 3.54 -3.59 -29.93
C ASP A 333 4.78 -4.33 -30.45
N ALA A 334 5.98 -4.03 -29.96
CA ALA A 334 7.20 -4.74 -30.36
C ALA A 334 7.18 -6.24 -30.00
N LYS A 335 6.65 -6.62 -28.83
CA LYS A 335 6.49 -8.04 -28.44
C LYS A 335 5.42 -8.75 -29.29
N LEU A 336 4.30 -8.09 -29.56
CA LEU A 336 3.23 -8.61 -30.43
C LEU A 336 3.71 -8.79 -31.86
N PHE A 337 4.41 -7.81 -32.43
CA PHE A 337 5.03 -7.91 -33.75
C PHE A 337 6.13 -8.99 -33.78
N GLY A 338 6.99 -9.05 -32.77
CA GLY A 338 8.02 -10.09 -32.65
C GLY A 338 7.44 -11.51 -32.59
N GLN A 339 6.40 -11.73 -31.78
CA GLN A 339 5.69 -13.02 -31.72
C GLN A 339 4.92 -13.35 -33.00
N SER A 340 4.32 -12.34 -33.66
CA SER A 340 3.64 -12.52 -34.94
C SER A 340 4.61 -12.93 -36.06
N LEU A 341 5.82 -12.38 -36.08
CA LEU A 341 6.85 -12.71 -37.08
C LEU A 341 7.43 -14.12 -36.85
N GLN A 342 7.52 -14.56 -35.60
CA GLN A 342 8.04 -15.87 -35.24
C GLN A 342 7.04 -17.03 -35.50
N ASN A 343 5.74 -16.72 -35.55
CA ASN A 343 4.66 -17.70 -35.75
C ASN A 343 4.10 -17.78 -37.19
N GLN A 344 4.69 -17.10 -38.17
CA GLN A 344 4.20 -17.07 -39.57
C GLN A 344 5.34 -17.19 -40.62
N PRO A 345 6.13 -18.28 -40.62
CA PRO A 345 7.23 -18.45 -41.60
C PRO A 345 6.74 -18.51 -43.05
N GLU A 346 5.52 -18.95 -43.30
CA GLU A 346 4.93 -19.01 -44.64
C GLU A 346 4.64 -17.63 -45.24
N LEU A 347 4.26 -16.66 -44.40
CA LEU A 347 4.03 -15.28 -44.83
C LEU A 347 5.33 -14.61 -45.25
N PHE A 348 6.44 -14.91 -44.57
CA PHE A 348 7.77 -14.43 -44.92
C PHE A 348 8.24 -15.00 -46.26
N LEU A 349 8.02 -16.30 -46.49
CA LEU A 349 8.28 -16.97 -47.76
C LEU A 349 7.44 -16.35 -48.90
N LEU A 350 6.16 -16.09 -48.69
CA LEU A 350 5.29 -15.43 -49.66
C LEU A 350 5.77 -14.01 -50.00
N ILE A 351 6.11 -13.20 -48.99
CA ILE A 351 6.61 -11.84 -49.20
C ILE A 351 7.96 -11.87 -49.95
N PHE A 352 8.86 -12.78 -49.58
CA PHE A 352 10.16 -12.92 -50.23
C PHE A 352 10.03 -13.39 -51.69
N VAL A 353 9.15 -14.36 -51.95
CA VAL A 353 8.85 -14.82 -53.33
C VAL A 353 8.23 -13.69 -54.15
N LEU A 354 7.26 -12.95 -53.60
CA LEU A 354 6.67 -11.79 -54.28
C LEU A 354 7.71 -10.71 -54.58
N PHE A 355 8.65 -10.46 -53.66
CA PHE A 355 9.74 -9.51 -53.85
C PHE A 355 10.69 -9.95 -54.96
N ILE A 356 11.05 -11.25 -55.01
CA ILE A 356 11.86 -11.83 -56.09
C ILE A 356 11.13 -11.73 -57.43
N VAL A 357 9.83 -12.05 -57.48
CA VAL A 357 9.03 -11.98 -58.71
C VAL A 357 8.97 -10.54 -59.23
N MET A 358 8.80 -9.55 -58.34
CA MET A 358 8.83 -8.13 -58.72
C MET A 358 10.21 -7.67 -59.19
N LEU A 359 11.29 -8.10 -58.53
CA LEU A 359 12.67 -7.83 -58.98
C LEU A 359 12.96 -8.46 -60.35
N CYS A 360 12.54 -9.69 -60.58
CA CYS A 360 12.67 -10.36 -61.87
C CYS A 360 11.84 -9.66 -62.96
N ALA A 361 10.61 -9.24 -62.65
CA ALA A 361 9.78 -8.51 -63.60
C ALA A 361 10.39 -7.15 -63.97
N ALA A 362 11.00 -6.44 -63.01
CA ALA A 362 11.67 -5.17 -63.25
C ALA A 362 13.00 -5.30 -64.02
N LEU A 363 13.66 -6.46 -63.96
CA LEU A 363 14.87 -6.76 -64.75
C LEU A 363 14.56 -7.25 -66.18
N LEU A 364 13.30 -7.60 -66.47
CA LEU A 364 12.82 -8.07 -67.77
C LEU A 364 12.08 -6.98 -68.58
N THR A 365 11.98 -5.77 -68.03
CA THR A 365 11.53 -4.54 -68.71
C THR A 365 12.70 -3.60 -68.87
#